data_AF-A0A243RS72-F1
#
_entry.id   AF-A0A243RS72-F1
#
_cell.length_a   1.000
_cell.length_b   1.000
_cell.length_c   1.000
_cell.angle_alpha   90.00
_cell.angle_beta   90.00
_cell.angle_gamma   90.00
#
_symmetry.space_group_name_H-M   'P 1'
#
loop_
_entity.id
_entity.type
_entity.pdbx_description
1 polymer ?
#
loop_
_entity_poly.entity_id
_entity_poly.type
_entity_poly.pdbx_seq_one_letter_code
_entity_poly.pdbx_strand_id
1 'polypeptide(L)'
;MVSMSSDLTHELCIEIGRTVRASAPDGWQEVDILRCQLGTFGITAITYRMADGSQQIRDGKDLGDLFHQLKVAEYRPSEGTWFVCRLGYSLRGKSYDSMMETFSMESPFSQDYTAMMPPAFGMELPFAQDIEVPAWAYVEELTMFPRRLDLTPSWMCAAWPEGVPLPEGDSTLTSPVDSEPGSAWPPLGTMVARTAGRDEDPETIVFGMAEHEDGTGNALIFMMSTEEPDEQEIGLGMDTYCIVREDQAGTTYGGVTHCGIGSGRLTFHFTSEAAKELNVEPVVRIDLQIDDDSIVLLRSSLREILLSGRRDQHPLGMHL
;
A
#
# COMPACT_ATOMS: atom_id res chain seq x y z
N MET A 1 14.32 -0.39 28.45
CA MET A 1 13.53 -0.67 27.23
C MET A 1 13.98 0.33 26.18
N VAL A 2 14.86 -0.12 25.29
CA VAL A 2 15.25 0.65 24.10
C VAL A 2 14.14 0.41 23.07
N SER A 3 13.66 1.48 22.44
CA SER A 3 12.51 1.46 21.53
C SER A 3 12.77 0.58 20.31
N MET A 4 12.03 -0.52 20.14
CA MET A 4 12.17 -1.43 18.99
C MET A 4 11.93 -0.74 17.63
N SER A 5 11.22 0.40 17.59
CA SER A 5 10.96 1.16 16.35
C SER A 5 12.22 1.85 15.82
N SER A 6 13.12 2.34 16.68
CA SER A 6 14.35 3.02 16.19
C SER A 6 15.33 2.06 15.52
N ASP A 7 15.34 0.80 15.95
CA ASP A 7 16.23 -0.22 15.40
C ASP A 7 15.78 -0.66 14.01
N LEU A 8 14.47 -0.89 13.81
CA LEU A 8 13.91 -1.21 12.49
C LEU A 8 14.04 -0.06 11.49
N THR A 9 13.76 1.18 11.90
CA THR A 9 13.99 2.38 11.06
C THR A 9 15.44 2.44 10.59
N HIS A 10 16.39 2.19 11.49
CA HIS A 10 17.81 2.20 11.16
C HIS A 10 18.18 1.10 10.16
N GLU A 11 17.70 -0.12 10.37
CA GLU A 11 17.92 -1.25 9.46
C GLU A 11 17.36 -0.98 8.06
N LEU A 12 16.14 -0.44 7.96
CA LEU A 12 15.52 -0.06 6.69
C LEU A 12 16.30 1.05 5.98
N CYS A 13 16.77 2.07 6.70
CA CYS A 13 17.63 3.11 6.13
C CYS A 13 18.94 2.52 5.59
N ILE A 14 19.53 1.52 6.26
CA ILE A 14 20.72 0.83 5.75
C ILE A 14 20.39 0.01 4.49
N GLU A 15 19.27 -0.70 4.47
CA GLU A 15 18.86 -1.54 3.34
C GLU A 15 18.58 -0.71 2.08
N ILE A 16 17.87 0.40 2.24
CA ILE A 16 17.63 1.37 1.15
C ILE A 16 18.97 1.85 0.59
N GLY A 17 19.90 2.24 1.47
CA GLY A 17 21.24 2.66 1.07
C GLY A 17 22.01 1.58 0.32
N ARG A 18 21.93 0.32 0.77
CA ARG A 18 22.58 -0.82 0.11
C ARG A 18 22.01 -1.04 -1.29
N THR A 19 20.68 -1.04 -1.41
CA THR A 19 19.95 -1.26 -2.66
C THR A 19 20.31 -0.19 -3.71
N VAL A 20 20.36 1.07 -3.28
CA VAL A 20 20.75 2.18 -4.15
C VAL A 20 22.22 2.10 -4.57
N ARG A 21 23.14 1.81 -3.63
CA ARG A 21 24.57 1.68 -3.96
C ARG A 21 24.85 0.54 -4.93
N ALA A 22 24.08 -0.55 -4.87
CA ALA A 22 24.24 -1.69 -5.77
C ALA A 22 23.89 -1.36 -7.23
N SER A 23 23.02 -0.38 -7.47
CA SER A 23 22.61 0.07 -8.80
C SER A 23 23.28 1.38 -9.26
N ALA A 24 24.20 1.92 -8.45
CA ALA A 24 24.81 3.22 -8.68
C ALA A 24 25.70 3.24 -9.94
N PRO A 25 25.72 4.36 -10.71
CA PRO A 25 26.60 4.51 -11.86
C PRO A 25 28.08 4.53 -11.46
N ASP A 26 28.94 4.03 -12.35
CA ASP A 26 30.40 4.13 -12.15
C ASP A 26 30.84 5.57 -11.92
N GLY A 27 31.65 5.80 -10.87
CA GLY A 27 32.19 7.12 -10.55
C GLY A 27 31.31 8.01 -9.66
N TRP A 28 30.18 7.49 -9.14
CA TRP A 28 29.39 8.19 -8.13
C TRP A 28 30.20 8.46 -6.84
N GLN A 29 29.87 9.54 -6.12
CA GLN A 29 30.50 9.92 -4.86
C GLN A 29 29.48 10.07 -3.73
N GLU A 30 28.32 10.65 -4.03
CA GLU A 30 27.23 10.85 -3.10
C GLU A 30 25.92 10.50 -3.79
N VAL A 31 24.92 10.08 -3.01
CA VAL A 31 23.57 9.84 -3.48
C VAL A 31 22.57 10.41 -2.48
N ASP A 32 21.65 11.21 -3.00
CA ASP A 32 20.52 11.76 -2.29
C ASP A 32 19.24 11.11 -2.81
N ILE A 33 18.40 10.63 -1.90
CA ILE A 33 17.11 10.04 -2.23
C ILE A 33 16.03 10.95 -1.67
N LEU A 34 15.05 11.30 -2.50
CA LEU A 34 13.82 11.97 -2.08
C LEU A 34 12.64 11.03 -2.33
N ARG A 35 11.84 10.81 -1.30
CA ARG A 35 10.57 10.08 -1.36
C ARG A 35 9.44 10.98 -0.90
N CYS A 36 8.43 11.17 -1.74
CA CYS A 36 7.14 11.74 -1.35
C CYS A 36 6.10 10.61 -1.32
N GLN A 37 5.29 10.49 -0.26
CA GLN A 37 4.39 9.33 -0.09
C GLN A 37 3.10 9.62 0.69
N LEU A 38 1.98 9.18 0.10
CA LEU A 38 0.62 9.11 0.68
C LEU A 38 0.11 7.68 0.60
N GLY A 39 -0.16 7.07 1.75
CA GLY A 39 -0.44 5.65 1.88
C GLY A 39 0.70 4.88 1.23
N THR A 40 0.39 4.29 0.09
CA THR A 40 1.33 3.54 -0.75
C THR A 40 1.62 4.20 -2.09
N PHE A 41 0.82 5.19 -2.48
CA PHE A 41 1.20 6.08 -3.57
C PHE A 41 2.44 6.84 -3.15
N GLY A 42 3.53 6.67 -3.89
CA GLY A 42 4.70 7.48 -3.63
C GLY A 42 5.66 7.47 -4.79
N ILE A 43 6.48 8.50 -4.81
CA ILE A 43 7.39 8.77 -5.91
C ILE A 43 8.78 8.97 -5.33
N THR A 44 9.74 8.30 -5.95
CA THR A 44 11.12 8.28 -5.50
C THR A 44 12.02 8.83 -6.59
N ALA A 45 12.82 9.83 -6.24
CA ALA A 45 13.90 10.34 -7.06
C ALA A 45 15.24 10.01 -6.40
N ILE A 46 16.18 9.47 -7.17
CA ILE A 46 17.54 9.17 -6.73
C ILE A 46 18.50 10.04 -7.52
N THR A 47 19.25 10.89 -6.83
CA THR A 47 20.21 11.81 -7.43
C THR A 47 21.62 11.38 -7.06
N TYR A 48 22.38 10.93 -8.05
CA TYR A 48 23.80 10.62 -7.90
C TYR A 48 24.64 11.84 -8.24
N ARG A 49 25.56 12.19 -7.35
CA ARG A 49 26.60 13.19 -7.60
C ARG A 49 27.88 12.47 -8.00
N MET A 50 28.40 12.79 -9.18
CA MET A 50 29.57 12.15 -9.78
C MET A 50 30.86 12.85 -9.37
N ALA A 51 32.00 12.17 -9.52
CA ALA A 51 33.32 12.73 -9.18
C ALA A 51 33.71 13.98 -10.01
N ASP A 52 33.17 14.13 -11.21
CA ASP A 52 33.37 15.31 -12.07
C ASP A 52 32.44 16.48 -11.74
N GLY A 53 31.59 16.34 -10.71
CA GLY A 53 30.60 17.33 -10.29
C GLY A 53 29.29 17.28 -11.06
N SER A 54 29.16 16.41 -12.08
CA SER A 54 27.89 16.19 -12.77
C SER A 54 26.89 15.44 -11.88
N GLN A 55 25.62 15.51 -12.26
CA GLN A 55 24.54 14.79 -11.59
C GLN A 55 23.81 13.86 -12.55
N GLN A 56 23.36 12.72 -12.01
CA GLN A 56 22.47 11.80 -12.71
C GLN A 56 21.26 11.51 -11.84
N ILE A 57 20.08 11.65 -12.43
CA ILE A 57 18.81 11.41 -11.75
C ILE A 57 18.21 10.13 -12.30
N ARG A 58 17.74 9.28 -11.39
CA ARG A 58 17.04 8.03 -11.71
C ARG A 58 15.75 7.94 -10.91
N ASP A 59 14.78 7.22 -11.47
CA ASP A 59 13.63 6.79 -10.69
C ASP A 59 14.05 5.70 -9.69
N GLY A 60 13.34 5.63 -8.57
CA GLY A 60 13.57 4.65 -7.51
C GLY A 60 12.36 3.75 -7.28
N LYS A 61 11.72 3.27 -8.36
CA LYS A 61 10.48 2.47 -8.27
C LYS A 61 10.66 1.21 -7.43
N ASP A 62 11.81 0.56 -7.53
CA ASP A 62 12.14 -0.68 -6.82
C ASP A 62 12.31 -0.50 -5.30
N LEU A 63 12.33 0.75 -4.81
CA LEU A 63 12.44 1.06 -3.37
C LEU A 63 11.07 1.20 -2.69
N GLY A 64 9.96 1.07 -3.43
CA GLY A 64 8.62 1.33 -2.93
C GLY A 64 8.28 0.58 -1.64
N ASP A 65 8.55 -0.73 -1.62
CA ASP A 65 8.23 -1.58 -0.47
C ASP A 65 9.10 -1.24 0.76
N LEU A 66 10.40 -0.94 0.57
CA LEU A 66 11.29 -0.51 1.65
C LEU A 66 10.87 0.83 2.26
N PHE A 67 10.50 1.80 1.43
CA PHE A 67 10.00 3.09 1.91
C PHE A 67 8.64 2.98 2.59
N HIS A 68 7.78 2.08 2.14
CA HIS A 68 6.52 1.82 2.82
C HIS A 68 6.75 1.20 4.20
N GLN A 69 7.62 0.19 4.31
CA GLN A 69 8.00 -0.36 5.62
C GLN A 69 8.60 0.72 6.54
N LEU A 70 9.43 1.61 6.01
CA LEU A 70 9.99 2.74 6.76
C LEU A 70 8.91 3.72 7.24
N LYS A 71 7.90 3.98 6.40
CA LYS A 71 6.77 4.84 6.75
C LYS A 71 5.91 4.23 7.86
N VAL A 72 5.71 2.91 7.83
CA VAL A 72 5.02 2.14 8.88
C VAL A 72 5.82 2.15 10.17
N ALA A 73 7.14 1.92 10.12
CA ALA A 73 8.00 1.90 11.30
C ALA A 73 8.06 3.25 12.04
N GLU A 74 7.88 4.36 11.31
CA GLU A 74 7.86 5.73 11.82
C GLU A 74 6.44 6.25 12.16
N TYR A 75 5.40 5.43 11.98
CA TYR A 75 4.05 5.81 12.33
C TYR A 75 3.89 6.02 13.84
N ARG A 76 3.24 7.13 14.20
CA ARG A 76 2.86 7.45 15.56
C ARG A 76 1.34 7.54 15.64
N PRO A 77 0.69 6.76 16.53
CA PRO A 77 -0.74 6.82 16.74
C PRO A 77 -1.24 8.25 16.94
N SER A 78 -2.26 8.63 16.17
CA SER A 78 -2.90 9.96 16.20
C SER A 78 -2.03 11.15 15.77
N GLU A 79 -0.72 10.97 15.53
CA GLU A 79 0.16 11.98 14.93
C GLU A 79 0.37 11.75 13.43
N GLY A 80 0.25 10.49 12.98
CA GLY A 80 0.53 10.11 11.60
C GLY A 80 2.00 9.72 11.40
N THR A 81 2.46 9.87 10.17
CA THR A 81 3.83 9.57 9.74
C THR A 81 4.29 10.62 8.72
N TRP A 82 5.52 10.49 8.22
CA TRP A 82 6.12 11.42 7.27
C TRP A 82 5.44 11.37 5.90
N PHE A 83 5.39 12.52 5.23
CA PHE A 83 4.99 12.65 3.82
C PHE A 83 6.20 12.76 2.90
N VAL A 84 7.31 13.27 3.42
CA VAL A 84 8.59 13.38 2.72
C VAL A 84 9.67 12.69 3.53
N CYS A 85 10.41 11.79 2.90
CA CYS A 85 11.61 11.18 3.47
C CYS A 85 12.81 11.47 2.57
N ARG A 86 13.91 11.89 3.19
CA ARG A 86 15.17 12.17 2.54
C ARG A 86 16.26 11.35 3.17
N LEU A 87 17.05 10.67 2.34
CA LEU A 87 18.18 9.86 2.76
C LEU A 87 19.41 10.21 1.93
N GLY A 88 20.49 10.59 2.59
CA GLY A 88 21.77 10.91 1.98
C GLY A 88 22.82 9.86 2.31
N TYR A 89 23.58 9.42 1.30
CA TYR A 89 24.67 8.45 1.46
C TYR A 89 25.90 8.90 0.69
N SER A 90 27.08 8.61 1.24
CA SER A 90 28.36 8.80 0.54
C SER A 90 29.03 7.48 0.22
N LEU A 91 29.85 7.47 -0.84
CA LEU A 91 30.60 6.31 -1.31
C LEU A 91 31.46 5.68 -0.21
N ARG A 92 32.10 6.53 0.61
CA ARG A 92 33.03 6.10 1.68
C ARG A 92 32.39 6.05 3.06
N GLY A 93 31.20 6.61 3.23
CA GLY A 93 30.49 6.64 4.50
C GLY A 93 29.75 5.33 4.76
N LYS A 94 29.83 4.87 6.01
CA LYS A 94 28.96 3.81 6.55
C LYS A 94 27.68 4.36 7.20
N SER A 95 27.64 5.67 7.44
CA SER A 95 26.48 6.39 7.96
C SER A 95 25.63 6.94 6.82
N TYR A 96 24.41 7.33 7.17
CA TYR A 96 23.49 8.06 6.33
C TYR A 96 23.00 9.30 7.08
N ASP A 97 22.60 10.31 6.32
CA ASP A 97 21.85 11.45 6.82
C ASP A 97 20.37 11.23 6.50
N SER A 98 19.48 11.48 7.46
CA SER A 98 18.04 11.29 7.28
C SER A 98 17.25 12.51 7.72
N MET A 99 16.24 12.88 6.93
CA MET A 99 15.26 13.89 7.28
C MET A 99 13.87 13.40 6.87
N MET A 100 12.92 13.45 7.80
CA MET A 100 11.54 13.01 7.58
C MET A 100 10.59 14.13 8.00
N GLU A 101 9.74 14.56 7.08
CA GLU A 101 8.79 15.65 7.31
C GLU A 101 7.38 15.08 7.50
N THR A 102 6.86 15.17 8.72
CA THR A 102 5.51 14.74 9.12
C THR A 102 4.44 15.79 8.86
N PHE A 103 4.86 17.03 8.63
CA PHE A 103 4.01 18.16 8.31
C PHE A 103 4.68 19.04 7.26
N SER A 104 3.94 19.42 6.22
CA SER A 104 4.34 20.40 5.22
C SER A 104 3.19 21.36 4.97
N MET A 105 3.49 22.66 4.88
CA MET A 105 2.48 23.68 4.53
C MET A 105 1.98 23.51 3.10
N GLU A 106 2.85 23.03 2.20
CA GLU A 106 2.54 22.78 0.79
C GLU A 106 2.49 21.27 0.49
N SER A 107 1.72 20.88 -0.52
CA SER A 107 1.70 19.49 -0.98
C SER A 107 3.09 19.08 -1.47
N PRO A 108 3.66 17.96 -1.01
CA PRO A 108 4.98 17.50 -1.46
C PRO A 108 4.98 17.01 -2.92
N PHE A 109 3.81 17.02 -3.56
CA PHE A 109 3.58 16.68 -4.96
C PHE A 109 3.38 17.92 -5.85
N SER A 110 3.47 19.13 -5.28
CA SER A 110 3.36 20.38 -6.03
C SER A 110 4.73 20.92 -6.46
N GLN A 111 4.72 21.69 -7.54
CA GLN A 111 5.86 22.45 -8.02
C GLN A 111 6.32 23.49 -6.98
N ASP A 112 5.39 24.08 -6.23
CA ASP A 112 5.70 25.09 -5.21
C ASP A 112 6.55 24.51 -4.08
N TYR A 113 6.23 23.31 -3.59
CA TYR A 113 7.05 22.62 -2.60
C TYR A 113 8.48 22.38 -3.11
N THR A 114 8.59 21.94 -4.38
CA THR A 114 9.89 21.74 -5.04
C THR A 114 10.72 23.03 -5.14
N ALA A 115 10.09 24.16 -5.46
CA ALA A 115 10.76 25.45 -5.59
C ALA A 115 11.27 26.01 -4.24
N MET A 116 10.67 25.61 -3.13
CA MET A 116 11.08 26.02 -1.78
C MET A 116 12.29 25.23 -1.26
N MET A 117 12.70 24.16 -1.93
CA MET A 117 13.81 23.31 -1.50
C MET A 117 15.18 24.00 -1.75
N PRO A 118 16.12 23.97 -0.79
CA PRO A 118 17.40 24.67 -0.94
C PRO A 118 18.21 24.20 -2.16
N PRO A 119 18.83 25.11 -2.95
CA PRO A 119 19.66 24.74 -4.09
C PRO A 119 20.92 23.97 -3.72
N ALA A 120 21.33 23.99 -2.44
CA ALA A 120 22.46 23.20 -1.92
C ALA A 120 22.29 21.68 -2.12
N PHE A 121 21.07 21.22 -2.41
CA PHE A 121 20.77 19.83 -2.74
C PHE A 121 20.86 19.53 -4.24
N GLY A 122 21.02 20.56 -5.07
CA GLY A 122 21.35 20.45 -6.49
C GLY A 122 20.35 19.69 -7.36
N MET A 123 19.21 19.26 -6.82
CA MET A 123 18.24 18.44 -7.55
C MET A 123 17.45 19.31 -8.53
N GLU A 124 17.62 19.08 -9.83
CA GLU A 124 16.50 19.25 -10.76
C GLU A 124 15.54 18.09 -10.47
N LEU A 125 14.65 18.23 -9.49
CA LEU A 125 13.69 17.18 -9.20
C LEU A 125 12.95 16.82 -10.50
N PRO A 126 12.74 15.53 -10.81
CA PRO A 126 12.07 15.12 -12.04
C PRO A 126 10.60 15.61 -12.10
N PHE A 127 10.11 16.23 -11.02
CA PHE A 127 8.78 16.79 -10.84
C PHE A 127 8.72 18.26 -11.31
N ALA A 128 9.16 18.53 -12.54
CA ALA A 128 9.02 19.85 -13.15
C ALA A 128 7.55 20.29 -13.35
N GLN A 129 6.59 19.42 -13.00
CA GLN A 129 5.16 19.59 -13.07
C GLN A 129 4.52 19.00 -11.81
N ASP A 130 3.35 19.53 -11.45
CA ASP A 130 2.51 18.95 -10.41
C ASP A 130 2.20 17.50 -10.74
N ILE A 131 2.32 16.65 -9.72
CA ILE A 131 2.00 15.24 -9.84
C ILE A 131 0.54 15.07 -9.45
N GLU A 132 -0.24 14.51 -10.36
CA GLU A 132 -1.62 14.10 -10.07
C GLU A 132 -1.59 12.93 -9.08
N VAL A 133 -1.97 13.23 -7.84
CA VAL A 133 -2.14 12.23 -6.79
C VAL A 133 -3.54 11.63 -6.94
N PRO A 134 -3.69 10.30 -7.08
CA PRO A 134 -5.00 9.69 -7.12
C PRO A 134 -5.80 9.93 -5.83
N ALA A 135 -7.11 10.17 -5.96
CA ALA A 135 -8.02 10.37 -4.83
C ALA A 135 -7.92 9.26 -3.75
N TRP A 136 -7.72 8.01 -4.17
CA TRP A 136 -7.57 6.87 -3.25
C TRP A 136 -6.35 6.99 -2.34
N ALA A 137 -5.28 7.68 -2.75
CA ALA A 137 -4.06 7.79 -1.96
C ALA A 137 -4.27 8.65 -0.70
N TYR A 138 -5.12 9.68 -0.80
CA TYR A 138 -5.50 10.51 0.34
C TYR A 138 -6.31 9.70 1.37
N VAL A 139 -7.29 8.93 0.89
CA VAL A 139 -8.10 8.05 1.74
C VAL A 139 -7.25 6.97 2.38
N GLU A 140 -6.38 6.33 1.59
CA GLU A 140 -5.47 5.29 2.09
C GLU A 140 -4.51 5.83 3.14
N GLU A 141 -3.93 7.03 2.97
CA GLU A 141 -3.05 7.64 3.96
C GLU A 141 -3.73 7.81 5.32
N LEU A 142 -4.95 8.38 5.39
CA LEU A 142 -5.63 8.57 6.67
C LEU A 142 -6.23 7.28 7.23
N THR A 143 -6.43 6.26 6.38
CA THR A 143 -6.86 4.92 6.82
C THR A 143 -5.70 4.15 7.45
N MET A 144 -4.53 4.15 6.81
CA MET A 144 -3.33 3.44 7.27
C MET A 144 -2.61 4.19 8.39
N PHE A 145 -2.55 5.52 8.29
CA PHE A 145 -1.84 6.38 9.22
C PHE A 145 -2.78 7.44 9.81
N PRO A 146 -3.79 7.02 10.60
CA PRO A 146 -4.71 7.94 11.27
C PRO A 146 -3.94 9.00 12.04
N ARG A 147 -4.35 10.25 11.84
CA ARG A 147 -3.79 11.42 12.50
C ARG A 147 -4.92 12.37 12.87
N ARG A 148 -4.69 13.17 13.91
CA ARG A 148 -5.64 14.20 14.32
C ARG A 148 -5.82 15.23 13.21
N LEU A 149 -7.01 15.81 13.15
CA LEU A 149 -7.35 16.80 12.13
C LEU A 149 -6.44 18.05 12.20
N ASP A 150 -6.00 18.46 13.38
CA ASP A 150 -5.09 19.61 13.56
C ASP A 150 -3.64 19.31 13.15
N LEU A 151 -3.29 18.04 12.98
CA LEU A 151 -2.01 17.57 12.43
C LEU A 151 -2.14 17.12 10.97
N THR A 152 -3.34 17.19 10.40
CA THR A 152 -3.60 16.89 8.99
C THR A 152 -3.33 18.15 8.17
N PRO A 153 -2.42 18.11 7.18
CA PRO A 153 -2.14 19.29 6.37
C PRO A 153 -3.37 19.79 5.61
N SER A 154 -3.51 21.11 5.50
CA SER A 154 -4.67 21.74 4.85
C SER A 154 -4.83 21.33 3.38
N TRP A 155 -3.72 21.17 2.65
CA TRP A 155 -3.74 20.68 1.26
C TRP A 155 -4.30 19.25 1.14
N MET A 156 -4.14 18.44 2.18
CA MET A 156 -4.66 17.07 2.22
C MET A 156 -6.17 17.06 2.44
N CYS A 157 -6.66 17.91 3.35
CA CYS A 157 -8.08 18.13 3.56
C CYS A 157 -8.76 18.71 2.31
N ALA A 158 -8.08 19.62 1.60
CA ALA A 158 -8.60 20.24 0.38
C ALA A 158 -8.71 19.26 -0.80
N ALA A 159 -7.80 18.27 -0.87
CA ALA A 159 -7.80 17.22 -1.88
C ALA A 159 -8.65 16.00 -1.49
N TRP A 160 -9.31 16.03 -0.33
CA TRP A 160 -10.12 14.92 0.15
C TRP A 160 -11.34 14.70 -0.75
N PRO A 161 -11.68 13.44 -1.11
CA PRO A 161 -12.80 13.17 -2.01
C PRO A 161 -14.14 13.65 -1.44
N GLU A 162 -14.95 14.32 -2.26
CA GLU A 162 -16.29 14.74 -1.88
C GLU A 162 -17.16 13.54 -1.47
N GLY A 163 -17.93 13.69 -0.39
CA GLY A 163 -18.85 12.65 0.09
C GLY A 163 -18.22 11.52 0.90
N VAL A 164 -16.88 11.47 1.03
CA VAL A 164 -16.19 10.53 1.93
C VAL A 164 -16.02 11.17 3.30
N PRO A 165 -16.55 10.59 4.40
CA PRO A 165 -16.31 11.11 5.74
C PRO A 165 -14.80 11.11 6.06
N LEU A 166 -14.27 12.23 6.54
CA LEU A 166 -12.94 12.22 7.15
C LEU A 166 -12.98 11.33 8.41
N PRO A 167 -12.00 10.46 8.63
CA PRO A 167 -11.95 9.67 9.86
C PRO A 167 -11.93 10.62 11.06
N GLU A 168 -12.89 10.44 11.97
CA GLU A 168 -12.94 11.22 13.21
C GLU A 168 -11.66 10.93 13.99
N GLY A 169 -10.88 11.97 14.28
CA GLY A 169 -9.68 11.84 15.11
C GLY A 169 -10.08 11.50 16.54
N ASP A 170 -10.39 10.24 16.79
CA ASP A 170 -10.80 9.80 18.11
C ASP A 170 -9.61 9.85 19.06
N SER A 171 -9.69 10.77 20.01
CA SER A 171 -8.74 10.97 21.10
C SER A 171 -8.63 9.78 22.07
N THR A 172 -9.29 8.65 21.80
CA THR A 172 -9.40 7.50 22.70
C THR A 172 -8.74 6.21 22.20
N LEU A 173 -7.86 6.26 21.20
CA LEU A 173 -6.99 5.11 20.85
C LEU A 173 -6.05 4.77 22.02
N THR A 174 -6.51 3.85 22.86
CA THR A 174 -5.69 3.13 23.83
C THR A 174 -4.68 2.27 23.07
N SER A 175 -3.44 2.24 23.58
CA SER A 175 -2.35 1.46 22.99
C SER A 175 -2.76 0.02 22.69
N PRO A 176 -2.19 -0.63 21.66
CA PRO A 176 -2.34 -2.07 21.46
C PRO A 176 -1.46 -2.80 22.49
N VAL A 177 -1.93 -2.83 23.74
CA VAL A 177 -1.45 -3.75 24.78
C VAL A 177 -2.70 -4.29 25.42
N ASP A 178 -3.04 -5.52 25.01
CA ASP A 178 -4.00 -6.48 25.58
C ASP A 178 -4.89 -7.07 24.47
N SER A 179 -4.27 -7.90 23.63
CA SER A 179 -4.99 -8.96 22.91
C SER A 179 -4.38 -10.28 23.36
N GLU A 180 -5.22 -11.18 23.87
CA GLU A 180 -4.83 -12.45 24.48
C GLU A 180 -3.95 -13.31 23.55
N PRO A 181 -3.03 -14.11 24.10
CA PRO A 181 -2.11 -14.91 23.31
C PRO A 181 -2.83 -16.15 22.79
N GLY A 182 -3.35 -16.10 21.56
CA GLY A 182 -4.13 -17.23 21.05
C GLY A 182 -4.46 -17.31 19.56
N SER A 183 -3.95 -16.42 18.69
CA SER A 183 -4.02 -16.63 17.23
C SER A 183 -3.03 -15.71 16.52
N ALA A 184 -1.74 -16.03 16.61
CA ALA A 184 -0.69 -15.30 15.92
C ALA A 184 -0.46 -15.94 14.54
N TRP A 185 -1.39 -15.73 13.61
CA TRP A 185 -1.09 -15.89 12.20
C TRP A 185 -0.56 -14.57 11.67
N PRO A 186 0.56 -14.55 10.93
CA PRO A 186 1.03 -13.31 10.34
C PRO A 186 -0.07 -12.72 9.44
N PRO A 187 -0.24 -11.38 9.41
CA PRO A 187 -1.09 -10.75 8.41
C PRO A 187 -0.61 -11.21 7.03
N LEU A 188 -1.53 -11.31 6.07
CA LEU A 188 -1.19 -11.46 4.65
C LEU A 188 -0.26 -10.29 4.29
N GLY A 189 1.05 -10.53 4.36
CA GLY A 189 2.05 -9.61 3.86
C GLY A 189 1.95 -9.52 2.34
N THR A 190 2.96 -8.96 1.67
CA THR A 190 3.07 -9.01 0.20
C THR A 190 3.11 -10.46 -0.28
N MET A 191 1.95 -11.00 -0.66
CA MET A 191 1.77 -12.32 -1.26
C MET A 191 2.29 -12.30 -2.70
N VAL A 192 2.90 -13.40 -3.15
CA VAL A 192 3.22 -13.60 -4.58
C VAL A 192 2.31 -14.70 -5.11
N ALA A 193 1.31 -14.37 -5.92
CA ALA A 193 0.49 -15.37 -6.59
C ALA A 193 1.28 -16.06 -7.70
N ARG A 194 1.44 -17.39 -7.61
CA ARG A 194 2.10 -18.23 -8.62
C ARG A 194 1.13 -19.14 -9.38
N THR A 195 -0.08 -19.29 -8.87
CA THR A 195 -1.15 -20.01 -9.54
C THR A 195 -2.45 -19.25 -9.38
N ALA A 196 -3.30 -19.32 -10.40
CA ALA A 196 -4.66 -18.84 -10.38
C ALA A 196 -5.55 -19.89 -11.05
N GLY A 197 -6.72 -20.14 -10.48
CA GLY A 197 -7.64 -21.17 -10.95
C GLY A 197 -9.07 -20.70 -10.83
N ARG A 198 -9.91 -21.21 -11.72
CA ARG A 198 -11.35 -21.02 -11.67
C ARG A 198 -12.02 -22.39 -11.73
N ASP A 199 -13.02 -22.59 -10.90
CA ASP A 199 -13.90 -23.73 -10.93
C ASP A 199 -15.35 -23.27 -11.06
N GLU A 200 -16.12 -23.97 -11.87
CA GLU A 200 -17.52 -23.66 -12.14
C GLU A 200 -18.38 -24.88 -11.81
N ASP A 201 -19.05 -24.81 -10.68
CA ASP A 201 -20.11 -25.72 -10.30
C ASP A 201 -21.47 -25.11 -10.66
N PRO A 202 -22.52 -25.90 -10.97
CA PRO A 202 -23.86 -25.38 -11.21
C PRO A 202 -24.36 -24.36 -10.19
N GLU A 203 -23.97 -24.48 -8.92
CA GLU A 203 -24.44 -23.64 -7.81
C GLU A 203 -23.43 -22.56 -7.38
N THR A 204 -22.16 -22.65 -7.81
CA THR A 204 -21.11 -21.73 -7.34
C THR A 204 -19.99 -21.56 -8.36
N ILE A 205 -19.57 -20.31 -8.54
CA ILE A 205 -18.35 -19.98 -9.27
C ILE A 205 -17.27 -19.65 -8.25
N VAL A 206 -16.12 -20.31 -8.38
CA VAL A 206 -14.95 -20.14 -7.51
C VAL A 206 -13.77 -19.63 -8.33
N PHE A 207 -13.10 -18.59 -7.84
CA PHE A 207 -11.82 -18.14 -8.36
C PHE A 207 -10.81 -18.08 -7.21
N GLY A 208 -9.68 -18.75 -7.36
CA GLY A 208 -8.64 -18.78 -6.33
C GLY A 208 -7.28 -18.35 -6.87
N MET A 209 -6.46 -17.79 -5.98
CA MET A 209 -5.05 -17.55 -6.24
C MET A 209 -4.23 -18.01 -5.02
N ALA A 210 -3.04 -18.56 -5.26
CA ALA A 210 -2.19 -19.06 -4.17
C ALA A 210 -0.69 -18.81 -4.42
N GLU A 211 0.09 -18.85 -3.34
CA GLU A 211 1.54 -18.66 -3.37
C GLU A 211 2.31 -19.80 -4.03
N HIS A 212 1.80 -21.02 -3.93
CA HIS A 212 2.44 -22.21 -4.47
C HIS A 212 1.65 -22.80 -5.63
N GLU A 213 2.35 -23.41 -6.59
CA GLU A 213 1.75 -24.01 -7.79
C GLU A 213 0.75 -25.13 -7.48
N ASP A 214 0.88 -25.77 -6.31
CA ASP A 214 -0.04 -26.82 -5.83
C ASP A 214 -1.30 -26.27 -5.14
N GLY A 215 -1.47 -24.94 -5.10
CA GLY A 215 -2.60 -24.27 -4.45
C GLY A 215 -2.43 -24.04 -2.96
N THR A 216 -1.26 -24.36 -2.38
CA THR A 216 -0.96 -24.15 -0.95
C THR A 216 -0.27 -22.81 -0.68
N GLY A 217 0.00 -22.51 0.59
CA GLY A 217 0.55 -21.23 1.05
C GLY A 217 -0.56 -20.22 1.34
N ASN A 218 -0.24 -18.93 1.34
CA ASN A 218 -1.28 -17.91 1.43
C ASN A 218 -2.17 -17.99 0.19
N ALA A 219 -3.49 -17.90 0.39
CA ALA A 219 -4.44 -17.94 -0.72
C ALA A 219 -5.62 -17.00 -0.46
N LEU A 220 -6.15 -16.45 -1.56
CA LEU A 220 -7.44 -15.78 -1.55
C LEU A 220 -8.35 -16.48 -2.54
N ILE A 221 -9.52 -16.87 -2.04
CA ILE A 221 -10.55 -17.59 -2.78
C ILE A 221 -11.80 -16.73 -2.78
N PHE A 222 -12.25 -16.37 -3.97
CA PHE A 222 -13.43 -15.56 -4.24
C PHE A 222 -14.53 -16.48 -4.76
N MET A 223 -15.73 -16.35 -4.21
CA MET A 223 -16.85 -17.20 -4.61
C MET A 223 -18.11 -16.37 -4.79
N MET A 224 -18.95 -16.75 -5.75
CA MET A 224 -20.31 -16.26 -5.89
C MET A 224 -21.28 -17.43 -6.06
N SER A 225 -22.47 -17.30 -5.49
CA SER A 225 -23.59 -18.18 -5.82
C SER A 225 -24.14 -17.84 -7.19
N THR A 226 -24.56 -18.85 -7.94
CA THR A 226 -25.30 -18.70 -9.21
C THR A 226 -26.81 -18.73 -9.00
N GLU A 227 -27.27 -19.03 -7.78
CA GLU A 227 -28.66 -19.06 -7.39
C GLU A 227 -29.13 -17.72 -6.80
N GLU A 228 -30.44 -17.50 -6.82
CA GLU A 228 -31.04 -16.34 -6.15
C GLU A 228 -31.00 -16.54 -4.63
N PRO A 229 -30.56 -15.54 -3.86
CA PRO A 229 -30.39 -15.70 -2.42
C PRO A 229 -31.74 -15.84 -1.71
N ASP A 230 -31.80 -16.71 -0.71
CA ASP A 230 -32.99 -16.89 0.12
C ASP A 230 -33.11 -15.84 1.25
N GLU A 231 -34.24 -15.84 1.97
CA GLU A 231 -34.47 -14.87 3.06
C GLU A 231 -33.45 -14.98 4.20
N GLN A 232 -32.91 -16.17 4.44
CA GLN A 232 -31.90 -16.39 5.46
C GLN A 232 -30.55 -15.83 5.01
N GLU A 233 -30.14 -16.06 3.76
CA GLU A 233 -28.91 -15.53 3.18
C GLU A 233 -28.93 -14.00 3.16
N ILE A 234 -30.03 -13.40 2.73
CA ILE A 234 -30.22 -11.94 2.78
C ILE A 234 -30.14 -11.45 4.24
N GLY A 235 -30.81 -12.15 5.17
CA GLY A 235 -30.81 -11.80 6.59
C GLY A 235 -29.42 -11.87 7.24
N LEU A 236 -28.52 -12.71 6.72
CA LEU A 236 -27.14 -12.87 7.16
C LEU A 236 -26.14 -12.03 6.34
N GLY A 237 -26.60 -11.28 5.33
CA GLY A 237 -25.74 -10.51 4.44
C GLY A 237 -24.91 -11.35 3.47
N MET A 238 -25.28 -12.62 3.26
CA MET A 238 -24.63 -13.58 2.36
C MET A 238 -25.10 -13.46 0.91
N ASP A 239 -25.98 -12.51 0.62
CA ASP A 239 -26.54 -12.18 -0.70
C ASP A 239 -25.56 -11.37 -1.58
N THR A 240 -24.27 -11.72 -1.49
CA THR A 240 -23.14 -11.13 -2.23
C THR A 240 -22.02 -12.16 -2.36
N TYR A 241 -20.98 -11.86 -3.15
CA TYR A 241 -19.77 -12.68 -3.19
C TYR A 241 -19.13 -12.85 -1.81
N CYS A 242 -18.42 -13.96 -1.60
CA CYS A 242 -17.60 -14.17 -0.41
C CYS A 242 -16.13 -14.31 -0.76
N ILE A 243 -15.29 -13.97 0.22
CA ILE A 243 -13.84 -14.08 0.14
C ILE A 243 -13.38 -14.91 1.32
N VAL A 244 -12.56 -15.90 1.02
CA VAL A 244 -12.05 -16.87 1.99
C VAL A 244 -10.54 -16.91 1.89
N ARG A 245 -9.88 -16.92 3.05
CA ARG A 245 -8.45 -17.21 3.17
C ARG A 245 -8.17 -18.71 3.19
N GLU A 246 -6.93 -19.07 2.93
CA GLU A 246 -6.44 -20.44 3.10
C GLU A 246 -6.88 -21.04 4.44
N ASP A 247 -7.20 -22.34 4.45
CA ASP A 247 -7.63 -23.10 5.63
C ASP A 247 -8.78 -22.47 6.44
N GLN A 248 -9.64 -21.66 5.81
CA GLN A 248 -10.73 -20.92 6.48
C GLN A 248 -10.22 -19.98 7.58
N ALA A 249 -8.98 -19.47 7.43
CA ALA A 249 -8.37 -18.56 8.39
C ALA A 249 -9.14 -17.23 8.54
N GLY A 250 -10.00 -16.91 7.57
CA GLY A 250 -10.93 -15.80 7.62
C GLY A 250 -11.94 -15.90 6.48
N THR A 251 -13.14 -15.36 6.69
CA THR A 251 -14.22 -15.32 5.69
C THR A 251 -15.01 -14.05 5.84
N THR A 252 -15.27 -13.37 4.72
CA THR A 252 -16.14 -12.19 4.66
C THR A 252 -17.07 -12.28 3.46
N TYR A 253 -18.23 -11.61 3.56
CA TYR A 253 -19.19 -11.47 2.46
C TYR A 253 -19.18 -10.01 2.00
N GLY A 254 -18.77 -9.77 0.76
CA GLY A 254 -18.59 -8.42 0.22
C GLY A 254 -17.31 -7.74 0.72
N GLY A 255 -17.37 -6.41 0.86
CA GLY A 255 -16.34 -5.63 1.53
C GLY A 255 -15.13 -5.21 0.70
N VAL A 256 -15.04 -5.56 -0.60
CA VAL A 256 -14.04 -4.96 -1.51
C VAL A 256 -14.54 -3.60 -1.96
N THR A 257 -13.82 -2.54 -1.59
CA THR A 257 -14.13 -1.17 -2.01
C THR A 257 -13.45 -0.81 -3.33
N HIS A 258 -12.25 -1.32 -3.58
CA HIS A 258 -11.51 -1.09 -4.82
C HIS A 258 -10.69 -2.31 -5.21
N CYS A 259 -10.58 -2.56 -6.51
CA CYS A 259 -9.75 -3.62 -7.08
C CYS A 259 -9.03 -3.10 -8.32
N GLY A 260 -7.72 -3.33 -8.43
CA GLY A 260 -6.95 -2.88 -9.58
C GLY A 260 -5.73 -3.74 -9.88
N ILE A 261 -5.44 -3.92 -11.17
CA ILE A 261 -4.25 -4.61 -11.66
C ILE A 261 -3.34 -3.62 -12.40
N GLY A 262 -2.05 -3.60 -12.06
CA GLY A 262 -1.07 -2.74 -12.72
C GLY A 262 0.35 -3.17 -12.42
N SER A 263 1.24 -3.06 -13.42
CA SER A 263 2.67 -3.39 -13.29
C SER A 263 2.95 -4.79 -12.71
N GLY A 264 2.11 -5.79 -13.03
CA GLY A 264 2.26 -7.15 -12.50
C GLY A 264 1.84 -7.32 -11.04
N ARG A 265 1.05 -6.39 -10.49
CA ARG A 265 0.55 -6.42 -9.11
C ARG A 265 -0.97 -6.22 -9.08
N LEU A 266 -1.66 -7.04 -8.28
CA LEU A 266 -3.07 -6.88 -7.95
C LEU A 266 -3.20 -6.22 -6.58
N THR A 267 -4.11 -5.26 -6.46
CA THR A 267 -4.38 -4.55 -5.21
C THR A 267 -5.87 -4.62 -4.89
N PHE A 268 -6.18 -4.99 -3.65
CA PHE A 268 -7.52 -4.94 -3.06
C PHE A 268 -7.55 -3.93 -1.93
N HIS A 269 -8.60 -3.11 -1.89
CA HIS A 269 -8.93 -2.29 -0.73
C HIS A 269 -10.18 -2.87 -0.08
N PHE A 270 -10.08 -3.24 1.19
CA PHE A 270 -11.17 -3.80 1.98
C PHE A 270 -11.79 -2.75 2.90
N THR A 271 -13.06 -2.92 3.23
CA THR A 271 -13.65 -2.25 4.40
C THR A 271 -12.94 -2.70 5.67
N SER A 272 -12.98 -1.89 6.73
CA SER A 272 -12.37 -2.26 8.01
C SER A 272 -12.96 -3.55 8.60
N GLU A 273 -14.24 -3.81 8.35
CA GLU A 273 -14.92 -5.04 8.76
C GLU A 273 -14.38 -6.25 8.00
N ALA A 274 -14.37 -6.21 6.67
CA ALA A 274 -13.84 -7.29 5.85
C ALA A 274 -12.35 -7.57 6.11
N ALA A 275 -11.54 -6.52 6.27
CA ALA A 275 -10.13 -6.68 6.61
C ALA A 275 -9.92 -7.40 7.95
N LYS A 276 -10.76 -7.08 8.95
CA LYS A 276 -10.74 -7.72 10.26
C LYS A 276 -11.21 -9.18 10.19
N GLU A 277 -12.28 -9.46 9.47
CA GLU A 277 -12.82 -10.82 9.29
C GLU A 277 -11.87 -11.73 8.52
N LEU A 278 -11.17 -11.19 7.53
CA LEU A 278 -10.13 -11.87 6.77
C LEU A 278 -8.79 -11.92 7.51
N ASN A 279 -8.63 -11.19 8.63
CA ASN A 279 -7.35 -11.02 9.32
C ASN A 279 -6.22 -10.58 8.36
N VAL A 280 -6.49 -9.52 7.59
CA VAL A 280 -5.57 -8.91 6.63
C VAL A 280 -5.46 -7.41 6.86
N GLU A 281 -4.46 -6.79 6.24
CA GLU A 281 -4.42 -5.34 6.19
C GLU A 281 -5.58 -4.78 5.34
N PRO A 282 -6.05 -3.55 5.60
CA PRO A 282 -7.10 -2.92 4.78
C PRO A 282 -6.75 -2.82 3.29
N VAL A 283 -5.46 -2.91 2.94
CA VAL A 283 -5.02 -2.95 1.56
C VAL A 283 -4.07 -4.11 1.33
N VAL A 284 -4.52 -5.09 0.55
CA VAL A 284 -3.75 -6.29 0.23
C VAL A 284 -3.13 -6.14 -1.16
N ARG A 285 -1.82 -6.39 -1.26
CA ARG A 285 -1.04 -6.35 -2.50
C ARG A 285 -0.51 -7.72 -2.82
N ILE A 286 -0.70 -8.13 -4.07
CA ILE A 286 -0.37 -9.47 -4.54
C ILE A 286 0.46 -9.31 -5.81
N ASP A 287 1.73 -9.68 -5.74
CA ASP A 287 2.60 -9.75 -6.91
C ASP A 287 2.19 -10.95 -7.76
N LEU A 288 1.96 -10.72 -9.04
CA LEU A 288 1.47 -11.72 -9.98
C LEU A 288 2.65 -12.32 -10.72
N GLN A 289 3.01 -13.55 -10.36
CA GLN A 289 3.96 -14.40 -11.08
C GLN A 289 3.22 -15.55 -11.76
N ILE A 290 2.19 -15.19 -12.52
CA ILE A 290 1.35 -16.08 -13.34
C ILE A 290 1.47 -15.67 -14.81
N ASP A 291 1.12 -16.57 -15.71
CA ASP A 291 1.14 -16.32 -17.15
C ASP A 291 0.01 -15.38 -17.63
N ASP A 292 0.13 -14.89 -18.86
CA ASP A 292 -0.82 -13.93 -19.44
C ASP A 292 -2.25 -14.49 -19.57
N ASP A 293 -2.43 -15.79 -19.81
CA ASP A 293 -3.76 -16.41 -19.90
C ASP A 293 -4.41 -16.44 -18.51
N SER A 294 -3.63 -16.74 -17.47
CA SER A 294 -4.05 -16.67 -16.08
C SER A 294 -4.41 -15.23 -15.65
N ILE A 295 -3.73 -14.20 -16.17
CA ILE A 295 -4.09 -12.79 -15.94
C ILE A 295 -5.44 -12.46 -16.58
N VAL A 296 -5.71 -12.96 -17.79
CA VAL A 296 -7.01 -12.78 -18.46
C VAL A 296 -8.12 -13.45 -17.64
N LEU A 297 -7.90 -14.68 -17.18
CA LEU A 297 -8.83 -15.44 -16.33
C LEU A 297 -9.12 -14.69 -15.02
N LEU A 298 -8.09 -14.15 -14.38
CA LEU A 298 -8.21 -13.35 -13.15
C LEU A 298 -9.10 -12.13 -13.37
N ARG A 299 -8.85 -11.37 -14.45
CA ARG A 299 -9.63 -10.16 -14.78
C ARG A 299 -11.09 -10.45 -15.05
N SER A 300 -11.40 -11.51 -15.80
CA SER A 300 -12.79 -11.88 -16.08
C SER A 300 -13.49 -12.38 -14.82
N SER A 301 -12.82 -13.22 -14.03
CA SER A 301 -13.40 -13.86 -12.85
C SER A 301 -13.66 -12.85 -11.73
N LEU A 302 -12.68 -12.01 -11.40
CA LEU A 302 -12.88 -10.98 -10.37
C LEU A 302 -13.95 -9.97 -10.78
N ARG A 303 -14.03 -9.59 -12.06
CA ARG A 303 -15.07 -8.68 -12.54
C ARG A 303 -16.47 -9.27 -12.38
N GLU A 304 -16.63 -10.55 -12.68
CA GLU A 304 -17.91 -11.25 -12.54
C GLU A 304 -18.30 -11.42 -11.07
N ILE A 305 -17.38 -11.96 -10.26
CA ILE A 305 -17.64 -12.26 -8.85
C ILE A 305 -17.88 -10.98 -8.04
N LEU A 306 -17.02 -9.97 -8.16
CA LEU A 306 -17.13 -8.73 -7.37
C LEU A 306 -18.33 -7.85 -7.76
N LEU A 307 -18.97 -8.13 -8.90
CA LEU A 307 -20.21 -7.47 -9.35
C LEU A 307 -21.45 -8.35 -9.17
N SER A 308 -21.33 -9.46 -8.43
CA SER A 308 -22.45 -10.32 -8.07
C SER A 308 -23.17 -9.81 -6.80
N GLY A 309 -24.46 -10.13 -6.70
CA GLY A 309 -25.27 -9.79 -5.54
C GLY A 309 -25.65 -8.31 -5.43
N ARG A 310 -25.66 -7.78 -4.21
CA ARG A 310 -26.14 -6.42 -3.94
C ARG A 310 -25.21 -5.34 -4.48
N ARG A 311 -25.81 -4.34 -5.14
CA ARG A 311 -25.08 -3.18 -5.70
C ARG A 311 -24.31 -2.34 -4.68
N ASP A 312 -24.73 -2.31 -3.42
CA ASP A 312 -24.05 -1.57 -2.36
C ASP A 312 -22.77 -2.28 -1.87
N GLN A 313 -22.58 -3.55 -2.24
CA GLN A 313 -21.36 -4.34 -1.99
C GLN A 313 -20.39 -4.36 -3.18
N HIS A 314 -20.77 -3.73 -4.31
CA HIS A 314 -19.89 -3.62 -5.46
C HIS A 314 -18.72 -2.66 -5.17
N PRO A 315 -17.51 -2.95 -5.69
CA PRO A 315 -16.41 -2.01 -5.58
C PRO A 315 -16.75 -0.65 -6.21
N LEU A 316 -16.37 0.43 -5.55
CA LEU A 316 -16.49 1.80 -6.03
C LEU A 316 -15.54 2.08 -7.20
N GLY A 317 -14.42 1.38 -7.27
CA GLY A 317 -13.46 1.45 -8.37
C GLY A 317 -12.93 0.09 -8.77
N MET A 318 -13.03 -0.23 -10.06
CA MET A 318 -12.39 -1.41 -10.66
C MET A 318 -11.55 -1.04 -11.87
N HIS A 319 -10.27 -1.41 -11.81
CA HIS A 319 -9.30 -1.26 -12.88
C HIS A 319 -8.69 -2.64 -13.20
N LEU A 320 -9.52 -3.54 -13.72
CA LEU A 320 -9.16 -4.91 -14.12
C LEU A 320 -8.87 -5.00 -15.61
#